data_AF-A0A9D1F0I8-F1
#
_entry.id   AF-A0A9D1F0I8-F1
#
_cell.length_a   1.000
_cell.length_b   1.000
_cell.length_c   1.000
_cell.angle_alpha   90.00
_cell.angle_beta   90.00
_cell.angle_gamma   90.00
#
_symmetry.space_group_name_H-M   'P 1'
#
loop_
_entity.id
_entity.type
_entity.pdbx_description
1 polymer ?
#
loop_
_entity_poly.entity_id
_entity_poly.type
_entity_poly.pdbx_seq_one_letter_code
_entity_poly.pdbx_strand_id
1 'polypeptide(L)'
;MKVEKINLTNYNSAPKMRVTKGLQPPNADSGNQNFTGGIPQADLVKDIQKLMPRSIRVTNKLADNMGEIQNILINAAGTGLIAPIFIKYNPLSKTDEDTRTYSAWRQPLSAVLAVATQVSMVAPFNNLIKWMSNVGKLPEPYNKTNFQDDTYIMKILKKTNPHLSPEQLDIAVEAEQNKQYNELLENLNKKNAIFIKQYKSGIKKMDDSTYKNLLIETIESMIKDDNKKLKNCGTTRQKREIRSEYLRSHNNFARDVLTDIDKNLKDINKLPESRDYLSNKIKALKSANADSELINMVDEVLQRAKIKPQDEQGEKALMNEMKNKVTKMLNHVNTYANVLSEQEVAKHVEDSVKNAQTALETSIDTLTNLKSNLSTSDMSIKEIQKNLEDVIKNNKITEDCSIKSSFAVKVIEKYKSDVENSIKGYKQFTGLIISLAVLPVSCYLLNWIYPIFMDALFPNLSNKKHDNEASALVAKAPKKEEV
;
A
#
# COMPACT_ATOMS: atom_id res chain seq x y z
N MET A 1 -1.30 -60.84 0.95
CA MET A 1 -1.31 -59.36 1.09
C MET A 1 -0.94 -58.79 -0.27
N LYS A 2 -1.93 -58.39 -1.08
CA LYS A 2 -1.74 -57.86 -2.43
C LYS A 2 -1.72 -56.33 -2.35
N VAL A 3 -0.69 -55.75 -2.97
CA VAL A 3 -0.51 -54.31 -3.12
C VAL A 3 -1.34 -53.85 -4.31
N GLU A 4 -2.27 -52.91 -4.10
CA GLU A 4 -2.91 -52.17 -5.20
C GLU A 4 -2.44 -50.72 -5.18
N LYS A 5 -1.93 -50.31 -6.35
CA LYS A 5 -1.46 -48.97 -6.69
C LYS A 5 -2.66 -48.04 -6.85
N ILE A 6 -2.66 -46.89 -6.20
CA ILE A 6 -3.62 -45.83 -6.51
C ILE A 6 -3.00 -44.92 -7.57
N ASN A 7 -3.65 -44.89 -8.73
CA ASN A 7 -3.37 -44.01 -9.87
C ASN A 7 -3.79 -42.55 -9.55
N LEU A 8 -2.88 -41.61 -9.81
CA LEU A 8 -3.12 -40.17 -9.83
C LEU A 8 -3.63 -39.76 -11.21
N THR A 9 -4.94 -39.71 -11.42
CA THR A 9 -5.54 -38.94 -12.55
C THR A 9 -7.03 -38.69 -12.30
N ASN A 10 -7.46 -37.45 -12.56
CA ASN A 10 -8.83 -36.95 -12.66
C ASN A 10 -9.57 -36.61 -11.36
N TYR A 11 -9.59 -35.31 -11.02
CA TYR A 11 -10.81 -34.62 -10.57
C TYR A 11 -10.79 -33.17 -11.06
N ASN A 12 -11.27 -33.00 -12.29
CA ASN A 12 -11.74 -31.72 -12.82
C ASN A 12 -13.21 -31.96 -13.16
N SER A 13 -14.11 -31.70 -12.20
CA SER A 13 -15.55 -31.68 -12.43
C SER A 13 -16.28 -31.03 -11.26
N ALA A 14 -16.76 -29.81 -11.49
CA ALA A 14 -17.69 -29.12 -10.59
C ALA A 14 -19.01 -29.91 -10.49
N PRO A 15 -19.60 -30.11 -9.29
CA PRO A 15 -20.92 -30.69 -9.19
C PRO A 15 -22.02 -29.64 -9.41
N LYS A 16 -22.95 -30.00 -10.30
CA LYS A 16 -24.19 -29.28 -10.65
C LYS A 16 -25.12 -29.16 -9.43
N MET A 17 -25.70 -27.98 -9.22
CA MET A 17 -26.75 -27.75 -8.22
C MET A 17 -28.04 -28.50 -8.59
N ARG A 18 -28.60 -29.24 -7.63
CA ARG A 18 -29.99 -29.71 -7.65
C ARG A 18 -30.87 -28.66 -6.98
N VAL A 19 -31.92 -28.24 -7.68
CA VAL A 19 -33.00 -27.38 -7.18
C VAL A 19 -33.93 -28.20 -6.30
N THR A 20 -34.14 -27.76 -5.06
CA THR A 20 -35.27 -28.21 -4.22
C THR A 20 -36.00 -27.02 -3.64
N LYS A 21 -37.33 -27.07 -3.78
CA LYS A 21 -38.31 -26.04 -3.47
C LYS A 21 -38.48 -25.83 -1.97
N GLY A 22 -38.63 -24.56 -1.58
CA GLY A 22 -39.52 -24.08 -0.52
C GLY A 22 -39.46 -24.76 0.85
N LEU A 23 -38.63 -24.20 1.73
CA LEU A 23 -38.84 -24.06 3.19
C LEU A 23 -37.59 -23.33 3.72
N GLN A 24 -37.74 -22.09 4.21
CA GLN A 24 -36.66 -21.33 4.85
C GLN A 24 -36.36 -21.92 6.23
N PRO A 25 -35.13 -22.38 6.52
CA PRO A 25 -34.68 -22.59 7.89
C PRO A 25 -34.10 -21.29 8.48
N PRO A 26 -34.17 -21.13 9.82
CA PRO A 26 -33.74 -19.92 10.52
C PRO A 26 -32.23 -19.70 10.37
N ASN A 27 -31.84 -18.42 10.32
CA ASN A 27 -30.45 -17.95 10.23
C ASN A 27 -29.58 -18.61 11.31
N ALA A 28 -28.87 -19.66 10.93
CA ALA A 28 -27.69 -20.11 11.64
C ALA A 28 -26.55 -19.18 11.21
N ASP A 29 -26.14 -18.30 12.14
CA ASP A 29 -24.89 -17.57 12.05
C ASP A 29 -23.75 -18.57 11.82
N SER A 30 -23.27 -18.65 10.59
CA SER A 30 -21.96 -19.22 10.31
C SER A 30 -20.93 -18.18 10.73
N GLY A 31 -20.71 -18.11 12.04
CA GLY A 31 -19.57 -17.44 12.63
C GLY A 31 -18.30 -18.08 12.07
N ASN A 32 -17.80 -17.53 10.96
CA ASN A 32 -16.39 -17.55 10.66
C ASN A 32 -15.70 -16.86 11.85
N GLN A 33 -15.30 -17.64 12.84
CA GLN A 33 -14.33 -17.23 13.84
C GLN A 33 -12.97 -17.13 13.14
N ASN A 34 -12.83 -16.12 12.29
CA ASN A 34 -11.54 -15.56 11.95
C ASN A 34 -11.03 -14.92 13.24
N PHE A 35 -9.91 -15.44 13.74
CA PHE A 35 -9.15 -14.88 14.86
C PHE A 35 -8.93 -13.37 14.61
N THR A 36 -9.58 -12.50 15.37
CA THR A 36 -9.51 -11.03 15.23
C THR A 36 -8.30 -10.40 15.94
N GLY A 37 -7.27 -11.19 16.21
CA GLY A 37 -5.99 -10.73 16.77
C GLY A 37 -5.00 -10.31 15.69
N GLY A 38 -5.38 -9.38 14.81
CA GLY A 38 -4.46 -8.77 13.86
C GLY A 38 -3.59 -7.73 14.55
N ILE A 39 -2.45 -8.12 15.12
CA ILE A 39 -1.42 -7.14 15.49
C ILE A 39 -1.04 -6.39 14.20
N PRO A 40 -1.04 -5.04 14.18
CA PRO A 40 -0.64 -4.29 13.00
C PRO A 40 0.76 -4.75 12.56
N GLN A 41 0.89 -5.22 11.32
CA GLN A 41 2.17 -5.72 10.77
C GLN A 41 3.33 -4.72 10.99
N ALA A 42 3.03 -3.42 10.99
CA ALA A 42 3.99 -2.35 11.24
C ALA A 42 4.57 -2.34 12.67
N ASP A 43 3.77 -2.70 13.67
CA ASP A 43 4.18 -2.68 15.08
C ASP A 43 4.95 -3.96 15.46
N LEU A 44 4.54 -5.11 14.90
CA LEU A 44 5.30 -6.37 14.96
C LEU A 44 6.71 -6.21 14.37
N VAL A 45 6.81 -5.58 13.19
CA VAL A 45 8.10 -5.30 12.54
C VAL A 45 8.99 -4.43 13.44
N LYS A 46 8.48 -3.36 14.05
CA LYS A 46 9.28 -2.51 14.96
C LYS A 46 9.82 -3.26 16.18
N ASP A 47 9.02 -4.14 16.76
CA ASP A 47 9.44 -4.90 17.95
C ASP A 47 10.44 -6.02 17.59
N ILE A 48 10.29 -6.64 16.41
CA ILE A 48 11.29 -7.55 15.84
C ILE A 48 12.61 -6.81 15.54
N GLN A 49 12.54 -5.58 15.01
CA GLN A 49 13.71 -4.75 14.69
C GLN A 49 14.57 -4.37 15.89
N LYS A 50 13.97 -4.25 17.09
CA LYS A 50 14.70 -4.01 18.34
C LYS A 50 15.50 -5.23 18.79
N LEU A 51 15.02 -6.44 18.45
CA LEU A 51 15.63 -7.73 18.81
C LEU A 51 16.71 -8.18 17.81
N MET A 52 16.82 -7.54 16.64
CA MET A 52 17.80 -7.91 15.60
C MET A 52 19.17 -7.21 15.79
N PRO A 53 20.30 -7.91 15.53
CA PRO A 53 21.65 -7.32 15.57
C PRO A 53 21.84 -6.19 14.55
N ARG A 54 22.78 -5.26 14.81
CA ARG A 54 22.97 -4.01 14.06
C ARG A 54 23.14 -4.20 12.54
N SER A 55 23.73 -5.32 12.10
CA SER A 55 23.91 -5.65 10.67
C SER A 55 22.58 -5.90 9.94
N ILE A 56 21.57 -6.46 10.61
CA ILE A 56 20.22 -6.70 10.06
C ILE A 56 19.36 -5.43 10.17
N ARG A 57 19.70 -4.48 11.02
CA ARG A 57 19.00 -3.18 11.06
C ARG A 57 19.16 -2.38 9.76
N VAL A 58 20.26 -2.58 9.04
CA VAL A 58 20.51 -1.99 7.71
C VAL A 58 19.57 -2.58 6.64
N THR A 59 19.13 -3.84 6.79
CA THR A 59 18.19 -4.47 5.85
C THR A 59 16.76 -3.94 5.98
N ASN A 60 16.41 -3.26 7.08
CA ASN A 60 15.11 -2.59 7.23
C ASN A 60 14.94 -1.40 6.28
N LYS A 61 16.02 -0.65 6.00
CA LYS A 61 15.99 0.40 4.96
C LYS A 61 15.78 -0.17 3.56
N LEU A 62 16.09 -1.45 3.34
CA LEU A 62 15.79 -2.17 2.10
C LEU A 62 14.36 -2.72 2.10
N ALA A 63 13.83 -3.14 3.25
CA ALA A 63 12.49 -3.71 3.40
C ALA A 63 11.36 -2.71 3.11
N ASP A 64 11.51 -1.44 3.51
CA ASP A 64 10.48 -0.39 3.34
C ASP A 64 10.10 -0.13 1.86
N ASN A 65 10.94 -0.57 0.91
CA ASN A 65 10.71 -0.44 -0.53
C ASN A 65 10.49 -1.79 -1.24
N MET A 66 10.46 -2.90 -0.50
CA MET A 66 10.59 -4.25 -1.04
C MET A 66 9.71 -5.22 -0.24
N GLY A 67 8.41 -5.24 -0.52
CA GLY A 67 7.42 -6.05 0.21
C GLY A 67 7.73 -7.56 0.28
N GLU A 68 8.57 -8.07 -0.62
CA GLU A 68 9.08 -9.44 -0.54
C GLU A 68 10.11 -9.64 0.58
N ILE A 69 11.06 -8.70 0.73
CA ILE A 69 12.02 -8.70 1.85
C ILE A 69 11.26 -8.56 3.17
N GLN A 70 10.18 -7.76 3.19
CA GLN A 70 9.29 -7.67 4.34
C GLN A 70 8.61 -9.00 4.67
N ASN A 71 8.06 -9.71 3.68
CA ASN A 71 7.46 -11.04 3.88
C ASN A 71 8.48 -12.09 4.35
N ILE A 72 9.70 -12.07 3.81
CA ILE A 72 10.82 -12.92 4.24
C ILE A 72 11.15 -12.65 5.72
N LEU A 73 11.26 -11.38 6.11
CA LEU A 73 11.54 -10.97 7.49
C LEU A 73 10.41 -11.39 8.45
N ILE A 74 9.14 -11.26 8.05
CA ILE A 74 7.98 -11.66 8.87
C ILE A 74 7.94 -13.19 9.06
N ASN A 75 8.13 -13.96 7.98
CA ASN A 75 8.14 -15.42 8.05
C ASN A 75 9.31 -15.95 8.89
N ALA A 76 10.48 -15.32 8.76
CA ALA A 76 11.64 -15.64 9.57
C ALA A 76 11.44 -15.28 11.04
N ALA A 77 10.78 -14.17 11.36
CA ALA A 77 10.46 -13.83 12.75
C ALA A 77 9.49 -14.83 13.39
N GLY A 78 8.45 -15.27 12.67
CA GLY A 78 7.56 -16.33 13.12
C GLY A 78 8.31 -17.64 13.40
N THR A 79 9.22 -18.01 12.50
CA THR A 79 10.02 -19.25 12.61
C THR A 79 11.09 -19.16 13.69
N GLY A 80 11.73 -18.00 13.87
CA GLY A 80 12.86 -17.81 14.78
C GLY A 80 12.48 -17.42 16.21
N LEU A 81 11.29 -16.87 16.45
CA LEU A 81 10.87 -16.41 17.77
C LEU A 81 9.71 -17.23 18.34
N ILE A 82 8.71 -17.58 17.53
CA ILE A 82 7.48 -18.23 18.01
C ILE A 82 7.66 -19.75 18.07
N ALA A 83 8.19 -20.36 17.00
CA ALA A 83 8.35 -21.81 16.93
C ALA A 83 9.24 -22.43 18.04
N PRO A 84 10.34 -21.79 18.50
CA PRO A 84 11.16 -22.33 19.59
C PRO A 84 10.44 -22.40 20.93
N ILE A 85 9.51 -21.47 21.20
CA ILE A 85 8.69 -21.46 22.41
C ILE A 85 7.78 -22.70 22.39
N PHE A 86 7.11 -22.96 21.27
CA PHE A 86 6.25 -24.14 21.14
C PHE A 86 7.04 -25.45 21.18
N ILE A 87 8.26 -25.51 20.63
CA ILE A 87 9.11 -26.71 20.71
C ILE A 87 9.62 -26.95 22.13
N LYS A 88 10.12 -25.90 22.80
CA LYS A 88 10.63 -25.99 24.17
C LYS A 88 9.54 -26.33 25.19
N TYR A 89 8.30 -25.90 24.96
CA TYR A 89 7.19 -26.13 25.88
C TYR A 89 6.14 -27.15 25.39
N ASN A 90 6.38 -27.86 24.28
CA ASN A 90 5.50 -28.94 23.78
C ASN A 90 5.29 -30.07 24.83
N PRO A 91 4.07 -30.25 25.38
CA PRO A 91 3.81 -31.29 26.37
C PRO A 91 3.64 -32.70 25.77
N LEU A 92 3.58 -32.83 24.44
CA LEU A 92 3.39 -34.09 23.72
C LEU A 92 4.70 -34.73 23.22
N SER A 93 5.83 -34.06 23.44
CA SER A 93 7.14 -34.54 23.01
C SER A 93 7.72 -35.56 23.99
N LYS A 94 8.06 -36.77 23.51
CA LYS A 94 8.72 -37.82 24.31
C LYS A 94 10.25 -37.68 24.40
N THR A 95 10.81 -36.55 23.99
CA THR A 95 12.27 -36.30 24.00
C THR A 95 12.71 -35.51 25.23
N ASP A 96 13.95 -35.72 25.65
CA ASP A 96 14.54 -35.06 26.81
C ASP A 96 14.68 -33.53 26.60
N GLU A 97 14.76 -32.78 27.70
CA GLU A 97 14.77 -31.31 27.67
C GLU A 97 15.98 -30.72 26.93
N ASP A 98 17.11 -31.42 26.94
CA ASP A 98 18.36 -30.98 26.31
C ASP A 98 18.31 -31.19 24.79
N THR A 99 17.79 -32.32 24.29
CA THR A 99 17.55 -32.54 22.85
C THR A 99 16.49 -31.59 22.28
N ARG A 100 15.50 -31.23 23.10
CA ARG A 100 14.48 -30.23 22.74
C ARG A 100 15.07 -28.83 22.66
N THR A 101 15.93 -28.48 23.61
CA THR A 101 16.63 -27.19 23.61
C THR A 101 17.61 -27.08 22.44
N TYR A 102 18.33 -28.16 22.13
CA TYR A 102 19.16 -28.27 20.92
C TYR A 102 18.29 -28.01 19.68
N SER A 103 17.23 -28.79 19.47
CA SER A 103 16.33 -28.67 18.31
C SER A 103 15.65 -27.30 18.21
N ALA A 104 15.33 -26.66 19.34
CA ALA A 104 14.74 -25.33 19.38
C ALA A 104 15.69 -24.24 18.85
N TRP A 105 17.00 -24.34 19.10
CA TRP A 105 18.00 -23.37 18.61
C TRP A 105 18.28 -23.47 17.11
N ARG A 106 17.89 -24.57 16.47
CA ARG A 106 17.98 -24.71 15.01
C ARG A 106 17.07 -23.74 14.28
N GLN A 107 15.94 -23.38 14.87
CA GLN A 107 14.93 -22.52 14.24
C GLN A 107 15.28 -21.02 14.23
N PRO A 108 15.81 -20.41 15.31
CA PRO A 108 16.37 -19.06 15.26
C PRO A 108 17.53 -18.96 14.29
N LEU A 109 18.44 -19.95 14.30
CA LEU A 109 19.61 -19.94 13.43
C LEU A 109 19.22 -20.10 11.96
N SER A 110 18.27 -20.99 11.65
CA SER A 110 17.74 -21.15 10.30
C SER A 110 17.02 -19.90 9.80
N ALA A 111 16.24 -19.24 10.66
CA ALA A 111 15.56 -18.00 10.33
C ALA A 111 16.54 -16.87 10.01
N VAL A 112 17.54 -16.65 10.86
CA VAL A 112 18.57 -15.61 10.63
C VAL A 112 19.35 -15.89 9.34
N LEU A 113 19.70 -17.16 9.11
CA LEU A 113 20.47 -17.54 7.93
C LEU A 113 19.64 -17.46 6.65
N ALA A 114 18.37 -17.85 6.69
CA ALA A 114 17.45 -17.72 5.58
C ALA A 114 17.26 -16.23 5.22
N VAL A 115 17.07 -15.35 6.20
CA VAL A 115 16.97 -13.90 5.97
C VAL A 115 18.26 -13.38 5.33
N ALA A 116 19.42 -13.67 5.91
CA ALA A 116 20.69 -13.17 5.38
C ALA A 116 20.92 -13.63 3.93
N THR A 117 20.68 -14.92 3.67
CA THR A 117 20.90 -15.51 2.35
C THR A 117 19.89 -14.99 1.33
N GLN A 118 18.59 -15.01 1.67
CA GLN A 118 17.53 -14.56 0.76
C GLN A 118 17.61 -13.05 0.50
N VAL A 119 17.88 -12.21 1.51
CA VAL A 119 18.06 -10.76 1.30
C VAL A 119 19.29 -10.47 0.45
N SER A 120 20.42 -11.14 0.71
CA SER A 120 21.65 -10.95 -0.07
C SER A 120 21.48 -11.28 -1.54
N MET A 121 20.65 -12.28 -1.85
CA MET A 121 20.37 -12.70 -3.22
C MET A 121 19.28 -11.84 -3.86
N VAL A 122 18.17 -11.58 -3.18
CA VAL A 122 16.99 -10.88 -3.74
C VAL A 122 17.26 -9.38 -3.99
N ALA A 123 18.06 -8.72 -3.15
CA ALA A 123 18.37 -7.30 -3.29
C ALA A 123 19.00 -6.91 -4.65
N PRO A 124 20.09 -7.56 -5.12
CA PRO A 124 20.68 -7.24 -6.42
C PRO A 124 19.73 -7.54 -7.59
N PHE A 125 18.92 -8.60 -7.53
CA PHE A 125 17.92 -8.89 -8.58
C PHE A 125 16.84 -7.80 -8.65
N ASN A 126 16.34 -7.34 -7.51
CA ASN A 126 15.35 -6.27 -7.49
C ASN A 126 15.91 -4.94 -8.01
N ASN A 127 17.17 -4.63 -7.72
CA ASN A 127 17.87 -3.48 -8.31
C ASN A 127 18.06 -3.65 -9.82
N LEU A 128 18.38 -4.86 -10.29
CA LEU A 128 18.46 -5.17 -11.71
C LEU A 128 17.10 -4.99 -12.39
N ILE A 129 16.01 -5.49 -11.81
CA ILE A 129 14.64 -5.32 -12.34
C ILE A 129 14.28 -3.82 -12.44
N LYS A 130 14.56 -3.04 -11.39
CA LYS A 130 14.36 -1.58 -11.42
C LYS A 130 15.18 -0.93 -12.54
N TRP A 131 16.45 -1.30 -12.70
CA TRP A 131 17.25 -0.75 -13.79
C TRP A 131 16.68 -1.14 -15.16
N MET A 132 16.32 -2.43 -15.35
CA MET A 132 15.76 -2.94 -16.60
C MET A 132 14.42 -2.29 -16.95
N SER A 133 13.57 -1.96 -15.97
CA SER A 133 12.33 -1.22 -16.20
C SER A 133 12.60 0.23 -16.64
N ASN A 134 13.56 0.91 -16.01
CA ASN A 134 13.88 2.31 -16.29
C ASN A 134 14.58 2.52 -17.65
N VAL A 135 15.41 1.56 -18.11
CA VAL A 135 16.05 1.61 -19.43
C VAL A 135 15.16 1.07 -20.56
N GLY A 136 14.01 0.48 -20.23
CA GLY A 136 13.11 -0.14 -21.21
C GLY A 136 13.58 -1.48 -21.76
N LYS A 137 14.35 -2.25 -20.98
CA LYS A 137 14.76 -3.63 -21.32
C LYS A 137 13.65 -4.64 -21.02
N LEU A 138 12.77 -4.33 -20.07
CA LEU A 138 11.57 -5.13 -19.82
C LEU A 138 10.46 -4.77 -20.82
N PRO A 139 9.55 -5.72 -21.12
CA PRO A 139 8.44 -5.45 -22.01
C PRO A 139 7.50 -4.40 -21.40
N GLU A 140 6.63 -3.89 -22.25
CA GLU A 140 5.63 -2.84 -21.98
C GLU A 140 4.98 -2.86 -20.59
N PRO A 141 4.40 -3.96 -20.07
CA PRO A 141 3.74 -3.96 -18.76
C PRO A 141 4.67 -3.66 -17.59
N TYR A 142 6.00 -3.72 -17.78
CA TYR A 142 7.00 -3.48 -16.74
C TYR A 142 7.96 -2.34 -17.11
N ASN A 143 7.61 -1.49 -18.08
CA ASN A 143 8.50 -0.47 -18.63
C ASN A 143 8.20 0.92 -18.03
N LYS A 144 9.20 1.52 -17.38
CA LYS A 144 9.13 2.83 -16.71
C LYS A 144 9.74 3.98 -17.51
N THR A 145 10.08 3.79 -18.78
CA THR A 145 10.80 4.82 -19.57
C THR A 145 10.05 6.15 -19.71
N ASN A 146 8.74 6.16 -19.50
CA ASN A 146 7.90 7.35 -19.53
C ASN A 146 7.74 8.04 -18.16
N PHE A 147 8.26 7.45 -17.07
CA PHE A 147 8.18 7.96 -15.71
C PHE A 147 9.25 7.27 -14.87
N GLN A 148 10.50 7.62 -15.14
CA GLN A 148 11.65 6.97 -14.54
C GLN A 148 11.76 7.32 -13.05
N ASP A 149 12.30 6.37 -12.28
CA ASP A 149 12.50 6.57 -10.84
C ASP A 149 13.55 7.67 -10.59
N ASP A 150 13.34 8.51 -9.56
CA ASP A 150 14.20 9.63 -9.18
C ASP A 150 15.66 9.20 -9.06
N THR A 151 15.89 8.10 -8.33
CA THR A 151 17.22 7.52 -8.12
C THR A 151 17.92 7.12 -9.41
N TYR A 152 17.17 6.73 -10.44
CA TYR A 152 17.71 6.38 -11.74
C TYR A 152 18.07 7.65 -12.53
N ILE A 153 17.17 8.64 -12.58
CA ILE A 153 17.40 9.93 -13.22
C ILE A 153 18.63 10.61 -12.59
N MET A 154 18.66 10.67 -11.26
CA MET A 154 19.77 11.19 -10.45
C MET A 154 21.11 10.55 -10.82
N LYS A 155 21.14 9.23 -10.99
CA LYS A 155 22.35 8.49 -11.39
C LYS A 155 22.82 8.83 -12.81
N ILE A 156 21.90 9.12 -13.73
CA ILE A 156 22.24 9.57 -15.07
C ILE A 156 22.76 11.01 -15.03
N LEU A 157 22.02 11.91 -14.40
CA LEU A 157 22.39 13.33 -14.31
C LEU A 157 23.75 13.52 -13.64
N LYS A 158 24.05 12.77 -12.59
CA LYS A 158 25.38 12.79 -11.94
C LYS A 158 26.50 12.31 -12.86
N LYS A 159 26.23 11.38 -13.78
CA LYS A 159 27.22 10.91 -14.76
C LYS A 159 27.45 11.93 -15.87
N THR A 160 26.37 12.55 -16.34
CA THR A 160 26.43 13.52 -17.44
C THR A 160 26.95 14.87 -16.97
N ASN A 161 26.62 15.27 -15.74
CA ASN A 161 26.95 16.56 -15.13
C ASN A 161 27.59 16.34 -13.75
N PRO A 162 28.87 15.89 -13.67
CA PRO A 162 29.52 15.52 -12.41
C PRO A 162 29.75 16.70 -11.45
N HIS A 163 29.63 17.94 -11.93
CA HIS A 163 29.88 19.15 -11.15
C HIS A 163 28.64 19.71 -10.41
N LEU A 164 27.46 19.12 -10.61
CA LEU A 164 26.24 19.58 -9.94
C LEU A 164 26.31 19.28 -8.43
N SER A 165 25.96 20.29 -7.63
CA SER A 165 25.72 20.10 -6.20
C SER A 165 24.47 19.23 -5.95
N PRO A 166 24.31 18.61 -4.76
CA PRO A 166 23.13 17.81 -4.44
C PRO A 166 21.80 18.54 -4.68
N GLU A 167 21.67 19.79 -4.24
CA GLU A 167 20.45 20.59 -4.41
C GLU A 167 20.13 20.87 -5.88
N GLN A 168 21.15 21.20 -6.68
CA GLN A 168 20.98 21.38 -8.13
C GLN A 168 20.58 20.08 -8.83
N LEU A 169 21.03 18.95 -8.29
CA LEU A 169 20.72 17.63 -8.84
C LEU A 169 19.26 17.25 -8.57
N ASP A 170 18.73 17.57 -7.39
CA ASP A 170 17.32 17.35 -7.05
C ASP A 170 16.39 18.22 -7.93
N ILE A 171 16.74 19.51 -8.13
CA ILE A 171 16.01 20.40 -9.04
C ILE A 171 16.00 19.83 -10.48
N ALA A 172 17.16 19.33 -10.95
CA ALA A 172 17.27 18.74 -12.28
C ALA A 172 16.49 17.42 -12.43
N VAL A 173 16.40 16.62 -11.37
CA VAL A 173 15.56 15.42 -11.34
C VAL A 173 14.08 15.80 -11.49
N GLU A 174 13.60 16.75 -10.69
CA GLU A 174 12.21 17.22 -10.75
C GLU A 174 11.87 17.80 -12.13
N ALA A 175 12.79 18.57 -12.72
CA ALA A 175 12.63 19.10 -14.07
C ALA A 175 12.48 17.99 -15.14
N GLU A 176 13.29 16.93 -15.06
CA GLU A 176 13.20 15.80 -16.00
C GLU A 176 11.91 14.98 -15.80
N GLN A 177 11.45 14.80 -14.55
CA GLN A 177 10.18 14.14 -14.27
C GLN A 177 8.98 14.93 -14.81
N ASN A 178 8.99 16.25 -14.62
CA ASN A 178 7.97 17.14 -15.15
C ASN A 178 7.96 17.11 -16.69
N LYS A 179 9.13 17.07 -17.31
CA LYS A 179 9.26 16.89 -18.76
C LYS A 179 8.65 15.56 -19.23
N GLN A 180 8.98 14.44 -18.57
CA GLN A 180 8.41 13.12 -18.90
C GLN A 180 6.87 13.11 -18.76
N TYR A 181 6.35 13.73 -17.69
CA TYR A 181 4.91 13.87 -17.47
C TYR A 181 4.23 14.72 -18.56
N ASN A 182 4.83 15.86 -18.92
CA ASN A 182 4.28 16.75 -19.94
C ASN A 182 4.33 16.11 -21.33
N GLU A 183 5.39 15.37 -21.67
CA GLU A 183 5.48 14.59 -22.91
C GLU A 183 4.37 13.53 -22.97
N LEU A 184 4.11 12.80 -21.88
CA LEU A 184 3.00 11.86 -21.79
C LEU A 184 1.66 12.55 -22.02
N LEU A 185 1.40 13.65 -21.31
CA LEU A 185 0.16 14.41 -21.40
C LEU A 185 -0.08 14.95 -22.82
N GLU A 186 0.97 15.47 -23.46
CA GLU A 186 0.90 15.93 -24.85
C GLU A 186 0.58 14.79 -25.82
N ASN A 187 1.26 13.64 -25.67
CA ASN A 187 1.01 12.47 -26.53
C ASN A 187 -0.42 11.95 -26.38
N LEU A 188 -0.96 11.92 -25.17
CA LEU A 188 -2.36 11.56 -24.92
C LEU A 188 -3.33 12.54 -25.60
N ASN A 189 -3.12 13.84 -25.42
CA ASN A 189 -4.05 14.87 -25.92
C ASN A 189 -3.97 15.08 -27.44
N LYS A 190 -2.78 15.00 -28.04
CA LYS A 190 -2.56 15.30 -29.47
C LYS A 190 -2.50 14.07 -30.35
N LYS A 191 -1.96 12.96 -29.84
CA LYS A 191 -1.67 11.75 -30.63
C LYS A 191 -2.52 10.55 -30.23
N ASN A 192 -3.33 10.67 -29.17
CA ASN A 192 -4.17 9.60 -28.63
C ASN A 192 -3.43 8.27 -28.46
N ALA A 193 -2.20 8.33 -27.95
CA ALA A 193 -1.32 7.17 -27.84
C ALA A 193 -0.27 7.35 -26.75
N ILE A 194 0.19 6.23 -26.19
CA ILE A 194 1.37 6.17 -25.33
C ILE A 194 2.54 5.62 -26.16
N PHE A 195 3.65 6.34 -26.18
CA PHE A 195 4.89 5.91 -26.83
C PHE A 195 5.87 5.44 -25.78
N ILE A 196 6.42 4.24 -25.94
CA ILE A 196 7.28 3.57 -24.96
C ILE A 196 8.66 3.40 -25.57
N LYS A 197 9.70 3.86 -24.87
CA LYS A 197 11.09 3.66 -25.31
C LYS A 197 11.51 2.22 -25.02
N GLN A 198 12.05 1.54 -26.04
CA GLN A 198 12.60 0.20 -25.92
C GLN A 198 14.12 0.22 -25.98
N TYR A 199 14.76 -0.59 -25.14
CA TYR A 199 16.21 -0.68 -25.11
C TYR A 199 16.74 -1.17 -26.47
N LYS A 200 17.51 -0.32 -27.14
CA LYS A 200 18.14 -0.57 -28.47
C LYS A 200 17.18 -0.76 -29.66
N SER A 201 15.86 -0.69 -29.47
CA SER A 201 14.86 -0.93 -30.53
C SER A 201 14.02 0.30 -30.90
N GLY A 202 14.38 1.49 -30.37
CA GLY A 202 13.69 2.74 -30.67
C GLY A 202 12.42 2.95 -29.83
N ILE A 203 11.50 3.76 -30.35
CA ILE A 203 10.24 4.11 -29.69
C ILE A 203 9.11 3.28 -30.31
N LYS A 204 8.33 2.58 -29.48
CA LYS A 204 7.18 1.78 -29.92
C LYS A 204 5.89 2.38 -29.38
N LYS A 205 4.84 2.44 -30.21
CA LYS A 205 3.48 2.76 -29.75
C LYS A 205 2.95 1.59 -28.90
N MET A 206 2.31 1.91 -27.77
CA MET A 206 1.50 0.96 -27.01
C MET A 206 0.46 0.30 -27.94
N ASP A 207 0.25 -0.99 -27.75
CA ASP A 207 -0.74 -1.74 -28.51
C ASP A 207 -2.15 -1.13 -28.35
N ASP A 208 -2.91 -1.04 -29.43
CA ASP A 208 -4.20 -0.35 -29.44
C ASP A 208 -5.23 -1.00 -28.50
N SER A 209 -5.21 -2.34 -28.37
CA SER A 209 -6.09 -3.05 -27.43
C SER A 209 -5.69 -2.78 -25.99
N THR A 210 -4.39 -2.71 -25.71
CA THR A 210 -3.85 -2.38 -24.39
C THR A 210 -4.18 -0.95 -24.00
N TYR A 211 -4.02 -0.01 -24.94
CA TYR A 211 -4.39 1.40 -24.75
C TYR A 211 -5.89 1.55 -24.48
N LYS A 212 -6.73 0.88 -25.27
CA LYS A 212 -8.18 0.89 -25.10
C LYS A 212 -8.61 0.34 -23.74
N ASN A 213 -8.01 -0.77 -23.31
CA ASN A 213 -8.26 -1.35 -21.98
C ASN A 213 -7.83 -0.39 -20.88
N LEU A 214 -6.68 0.29 -21.01
CA LEU A 214 -6.24 1.31 -20.06
C LEU A 214 -7.28 2.44 -19.90
N LEU A 215 -7.88 2.92 -21.00
CA LEU A 215 -8.94 3.94 -20.93
C LEU A 215 -10.19 3.41 -20.21
N ILE A 216 -10.62 2.19 -20.53
CA ILE A 216 -11.77 1.53 -19.91
C ILE A 216 -11.53 1.34 -18.41
N GLU A 217 -10.39 0.79 -18.01
CA GLU A 217 -10.04 0.58 -16.61
C GLU A 217 -9.90 1.90 -15.84
N THR A 218 -9.46 2.97 -16.51
CA THR A 218 -9.45 4.32 -15.91
C THR A 218 -10.88 4.77 -15.58
N ILE A 219 -11.81 4.61 -16.51
CA ILE A 219 -13.23 4.92 -16.29
C ILE A 219 -13.82 4.05 -15.19
N GLU A 220 -13.53 2.74 -15.18
CA GLU A 220 -13.99 1.84 -14.12
C GLU A 220 -13.49 2.25 -12.74
N SER A 221 -12.23 2.69 -12.64
CA SER A 221 -11.68 3.22 -11.39
C SER A 221 -12.43 4.47 -10.93
N MET A 222 -12.72 5.40 -11.85
CA MET A 222 -13.50 6.61 -11.55
C MET A 222 -14.92 6.28 -11.09
N ILE A 223 -15.61 5.34 -11.76
CA ILE A 223 -16.94 4.84 -11.38
C ILE A 223 -16.89 4.21 -9.98
N LYS A 224 -15.87 3.41 -9.69
CA LYS A 224 -15.70 2.77 -8.38
C LYS A 224 -15.51 3.79 -7.27
N ASP A 225 -14.70 4.82 -7.51
CA ASP A 225 -14.46 5.90 -6.55
C ASP A 225 -15.74 6.71 -6.29
N ASP A 226 -16.49 7.06 -7.33
CA ASP A 226 -17.75 7.79 -7.18
C ASP A 226 -18.85 6.95 -6.53
N ASN A 227 -18.94 5.65 -6.84
CA ASN A 227 -19.83 4.73 -6.12
C ASN A 227 -19.47 4.62 -4.64
N LYS A 228 -18.18 4.60 -4.30
CA LYS A 228 -17.74 4.60 -2.89
C LYS A 228 -18.14 5.90 -2.19
N LYS A 229 -18.03 7.06 -2.86
CA LYS A 229 -18.48 8.35 -2.31
C LYS A 229 -20.00 8.39 -2.17
N LEU A 230 -20.74 7.88 -3.16
CA LEU A 230 -22.21 7.83 -3.17
C LEU A 230 -22.75 6.98 -2.02
N LYS A 231 -22.21 5.78 -1.81
CA LYS A 231 -22.55 4.91 -0.67
C LYS A 231 -22.34 5.58 0.69
N ASN A 232 -21.34 6.46 0.78
CA ASN A 232 -21.03 7.19 2.00
C ASN A 232 -21.73 8.56 2.07
N CYS A 233 -22.45 8.98 1.02
CA CYS A 233 -23.11 10.27 1.03
C CYS A 233 -24.27 10.27 2.02
N GLY A 234 -24.37 11.31 2.84
CA GLY A 234 -25.39 11.40 3.89
C GLY A 234 -25.09 10.61 5.17
N THR A 235 -24.10 9.70 5.19
CA THR A 235 -23.71 8.97 6.43
C THR A 235 -23.26 9.89 7.57
N THR A 236 -22.77 11.08 7.21
CA THR A 236 -22.33 12.11 8.16
C THR A 236 -23.36 13.22 8.34
N ARG A 237 -24.63 13.02 7.92
CA ARG A 237 -25.69 14.05 7.97
C ARG A 237 -25.81 14.67 9.36
N GLN A 238 -25.95 13.87 10.40
CA GLN A 238 -26.08 14.37 11.78
C GLN A 238 -24.87 15.20 12.20
N LYS A 239 -23.65 14.73 11.92
CA LYS A 239 -22.42 15.50 12.20
C LYS A 239 -22.38 16.81 11.40
N ARG A 240 -22.88 16.82 10.16
CA ARG A 240 -23.00 18.03 9.34
C ARG A 240 -24.02 18.99 9.92
N GLU A 241 -25.16 18.51 10.41
CA GLU A 241 -26.18 19.33 11.08
C GLU A 241 -25.64 19.98 12.36
N ILE A 242 -25.00 19.21 13.25
CA ILE A 242 -24.37 19.72 14.47
C ILE A 242 -23.35 20.82 14.15
N ARG A 243 -22.45 20.58 13.19
CA ARG A 243 -21.47 21.58 12.76
C ARG A 243 -22.13 22.83 12.18
N SER A 244 -23.13 22.64 11.33
CA SER A 244 -23.80 23.76 10.67
C SER A 244 -24.56 24.62 11.67
N GLU A 245 -25.16 23.99 12.68
CA GLU A 245 -25.83 24.67 13.78
C GLU A 245 -24.85 25.44 14.68
N TYR A 246 -23.69 24.85 14.97
CA TYR A 246 -22.60 25.57 15.64
C TYR A 246 -22.16 26.80 14.82
N LEU A 247 -21.95 26.64 13.51
CA LEU A 247 -21.53 27.74 12.64
C LEU A 247 -22.60 28.83 12.48
N ARG A 248 -23.88 28.50 12.62
CA ARG A 248 -24.98 29.46 12.67
C ARG A 248 -24.94 30.26 13.98
N SER A 249 -24.96 29.57 15.12
CA SER A 249 -25.07 30.18 16.45
C SER A 249 -23.81 30.91 16.92
N HIS A 250 -22.63 30.50 16.47
CA HIS A 250 -21.33 31.04 16.91
C HIS A 250 -20.50 31.58 15.73
N ASN A 251 -21.16 32.08 14.69
CA ASN A 251 -20.56 32.43 13.40
C ASN A 251 -19.33 33.35 13.50
N ASN A 252 -19.43 34.46 14.23
CA ASN A 252 -18.35 35.45 14.36
C ASN A 252 -17.12 34.85 15.06
N PHE A 253 -17.33 34.17 16.19
CA PHE A 253 -16.23 33.53 16.91
C PHE A 253 -15.54 32.44 16.09
N ALA A 254 -16.32 31.60 15.39
CA ALA A 254 -15.78 30.60 14.48
C ALA A 254 -15.00 31.24 13.32
N ARG A 255 -15.53 32.33 12.73
CA ARG A 255 -14.85 33.09 11.66
C ARG A 255 -13.49 33.60 12.14
N ASP A 256 -13.43 34.23 13.31
CA ASP A 256 -12.20 34.83 13.84
C ASP A 256 -11.14 33.77 14.10
N VAL A 257 -11.51 32.66 14.76
CA VAL A 257 -10.59 31.56 15.05
C VAL A 257 -10.07 30.90 13.77
N LEU A 258 -10.94 30.62 12.80
CA LEU A 258 -10.52 30.00 11.55
C LEU A 258 -9.71 30.92 10.65
N THR A 259 -9.98 32.23 10.67
CA THR A 259 -9.21 33.24 9.92
C THR A 259 -7.80 33.39 10.50
N ASP A 260 -7.69 33.38 11.83
CA ASP A 260 -6.38 33.35 12.50
C ASP A 260 -5.59 32.08 12.11
N ILE A 261 -6.24 30.92 12.11
CA ILE A 261 -5.59 29.66 11.69
C ILE A 261 -5.16 29.72 10.22
N ASP A 262 -6.02 30.19 9.32
CA ASP A 262 -5.70 30.31 7.89
C ASP A 262 -4.48 31.21 7.66
N LYS A 263 -4.42 32.36 8.35
CA LYS A 263 -3.29 33.29 8.26
C LYS A 263 -1.99 32.64 8.76
N ASN A 264 -1.99 32.09 9.98
CA ASN A 264 -0.78 31.50 10.56
C ASN A 264 -0.28 30.28 9.78
N LEU A 265 -1.18 29.42 9.27
CA LEU A 265 -0.78 28.27 8.45
C LEU A 265 -0.16 28.68 7.12
N LYS A 266 -0.51 29.84 6.56
CA LYS A 266 0.12 30.36 5.34
C LYS A 266 1.57 30.73 5.56
N ASP A 267 1.90 31.24 6.74
CA ASP A 267 3.25 31.71 7.10
C ASP A 267 4.18 30.56 7.53
N ILE A 268 3.64 29.39 7.89
CA ILE A 268 4.41 28.21 8.29
C ILE A 268 4.88 27.43 7.06
N ASN A 269 6.18 27.09 7.04
CA ASN A 269 6.83 26.41 5.92
C ASN A 269 7.17 24.93 6.20
N LYS A 270 6.95 24.45 7.43
CA LYS A 270 7.26 23.07 7.85
C LYS A 270 6.09 22.40 8.55
N LEU A 271 5.91 21.10 8.30
CA LEU A 271 4.83 20.31 8.87
C LEU A 271 4.90 20.15 10.40
N PRO A 272 6.08 19.95 11.03
CA PRO A 272 6.18 19.90 12.50
C PRO A 272 5.71 21.19 13.17
N GLU A 273 6.08 22.35 12.61
CA GLU A 273 5.67 23.66 13.12
C GLU A 273 4.15 23.84 13.02
N SER A 274 3.55 23.39 11.91
CA SER A 274 2.08 23.40 11.73
C SER A 274 1.39 22.54 12.79
N ARG A 275 1.96 21.38 13.10
CA ARG A 275 1.44 20.44 14.11
C ARG A 275 1.49 21.06 15.52
N ASP A 276 2.59 21.70 15.86
CA ASP A 276 2.78 22.33 17.17
C ASP A 276 1.85 23.53 17.33
N TYR A 277 1.74 24.37 16.30
CA TYR A 277 0.79 25.49 16.25
C TYR A 277 -0.65 25.01 16.49
N LEU A 278 -1.13 24.03 15.69
CA LEU A 278 -2.50 23.52 15.81
C LEU A 278 -2.75 22.85 17.16
N SER A 279 -1.77 22.11 17.68
CA SER A 279 -1.86 21.48 19.01
C SER A 279 -1.98 22.52 20.13
N ASN A 280 -1.20 23.60 20.05
CA ASN A 280 -1.28 24.70 21.00
C ASN A 280 -2.59 25.49 20.86
N LYS A 281 -3.08 25.68 19.64
CA LYS A 281 -4.40 26.31 19.40
C LYS A 281 -5.53 25.49 20.03
N ILE A 282 -5.51 24.16 19.90
CA ILE A 282 -6.47 23.27 20.55
C ILE A 282 -6.38 23.37 22.08
N LYS A 283 -5.18 23.42 22.65
CA LYS A 283 -5.00 23.60 24.10
C LYS A 283 -5.59 24.93 24.57
N ALA A 284 -5.31 26.02 23.86
CA ALA A 284 -5.85 27.34 24.17
C ALA A 284 -7.38 27.39 24.10
N LEU A 285 -7.98 26.77 23.06
CA LEU A 285 -9.44 26.65 22.94
C LEU A 285 -10.06 25.86 24.10
N LYS A 286 -9.42 24.76 24.52
CA LYS A 286 -9.85 23.99 25.69
C LYS A 286 -9.76 24.80 26.98
N SER A 287 -8.66 25.52 27.20
CA SER A 287 -8.49 26.39 28.37
C SER A 287 -9.50 27.54 28.40
N ALA A 288 -9.95 28.00 27.24
CA ALA A 288 -10.99 29.02 27.11
C ALA A 288 -12.42 28.45 27.19
N ASN A 289 -12.60 27.15 27.46
CA ASN A 289 -13.90 26.47 27.43
C ASN A 289 -14.67 26.67 26.12
N ALA A 290 -13.97 26.70 24.98
CA ALA A 290 -14.60 26.81 23.68
C ALA A 290 -15.47 25.58 23.36
N ASP A 291 -16.47 25.77 22.50
CA ASP A 291 -17.37 24.70 22.07
C ASP A 291 -16.60 23.50 21.49
N SER A 292 -17.07 22.30 21.84
CA SER A 292 -16.45 21.04 21.41
C SER A 292 -16.38 20.89 19.89
N GLU A 293 -17.33 21.44 19.13
CA GLU A 293 -17.35 21.35 17.69
C GLU A 293 -16.29 22.24 17.03
N LEU A 294 -16.01 23.43 17.58
CA LEU A 294 -14.86 24.23 17.15
C LEU A 294 -13.54 23.49 17.39
N ILE A 295 -13.41 22.85 18.57
CA ILE A 295 -12.24 22.04 18.89
C ILE A 295 -12.11 20.87 17.91
N ASN A 296 -13.21 20.18 17.60
CA ASN A 296 -13.24 19.09 16.62
C ASN A 296 -12.84 19.55 15.22
N MET A 297 -13.29 20.74 14.80
CA MET A 297 -12.90 21.34 13.52
C MET A 297 -11.39 21.58 13.45
N VAL A 298 -10.78 22.15 14.49
CA VAL A 298 -9.32 22.36 14.54
C VAL A 298 -8.57 21.03 14.64
N ASP A 299 -9.08 20.07 15.41
CA ASP A 299 -8.49 18.73 15.48
C ASP A 299 -8.51 18.02 14.11
N GLU A 300 -9.57 18.15 13.31
CA GLU A 300 -9.61 17.61 11.94
C GLU A 300 -8.47 18.14 11.06
N VAL A 301 -8.02 19.39 11.28
CA VAL A 301 -6.84 19.95 10.59
C VAL A 301 -5.55 19.35 11.17
N LEU A 302 -5.45 19.26 12.49
CA LEU A 302 -4.30 18.64 13.17
C LEU A 302 -4.09 17.18 12.77
N GLN A 303 -5.16 16.40 12.59
CA GLN A 303 -5.04 14.99 12.19
C GLN A 303 -4.37 14.84 10.82
N ARG A 304 -4.55 15.80 9.90
CA ARG A 304 -3.80 15.84 8.63
C ARG A 304 -2.31 16.08 8.86
N ALA A 305 -1.96 16.97 9.79
CA ALA A 305 -0.57 17.26 10.17
C ALA A 305 0.17 16.07 10.82
N LYS A 306 -0.57 15.09 11.33
CA LYS A 306 -0.02 13.87 11.96
C LYS A 306 0.26 12.76 10.95
N ILE A 307 -0.21 12.88 9.72
CA ILE A 307 0.13 11.94 8.64
C ILE A 307 1.63 12.05 8.38
N LYS A 308 2.33 10.91 8.36
CA LYS A 308 3.77 10.86 8.10
C LYS A 308 4.00 10.99 6.58
N PRO A 309 4.64 12.07 6.10
CA PRO A 309 5.01 12.17 4.69
C PRO A 309 6.11 11.15 4.36
N GLN A 310 6.10 10.66 3.12
CA GLN A 310 7.14 9.75 2.61
C GLN A 310 8.37 10.52 2.09
N ASP A 311 8.15 11.75 1.61
CA ASP A 311 9.13 12.64 1.00
C ASP A 311 8.70 14.11 1.21
N GLU A 312 9.53 15.05 0.74
CA GLU A 312 9.28 16.49 0.84
C GLU A 312 8.02 16.92 0.06
N GLN A 313 7.72 16.25 -1.05
CA GLN A 313 6.53 16.53 -1.86
C GLN A 313 5.25 16.16 -1.11
N GLY A 314 5.25 15.03 -0.41
CA GLY A 314 4.21 14.59 0.51
C GLY A 314 4.03 15.55 1.67
N GLU A 315 5.12 16.15 2.18
CA GLU A 315 5.04 17.20 3.20
C GLU A 315 4.31 18.45 2.67
N LYS A 316 4.71 18.95 1.48
CA LYS A 316 4.05 20.08 0.80
C LYS A 316 2.58 19.79 0.50
N ALA A 317 2.27 18.59 0.04
CA ALA A 317 0.90 18.16 -0.24
C ALA A 317 0.02 18.17 1.02
N LEU A 318 0.52 17.62 2.14
CA LEU A 318 -0.18 17.63 3.43
C LEU A 318 -0.40 19.06 3.95
N MET A 319 0.58 19.95 3.76
CA MET A 319 0.42 21.36 4.11
C MET A 319 -0.67 22.06 3.30
N ASN A 320 -0.68 21.85 1.98
CA ASN A 320 -1.74 22.39 1.12
C ASN A 320 -3.12 21.80 1.48
N GLU A 321 -3.17 20.52 1.83
CA GLU A 321 -4.38 19.86 2.31
C GLU A 321 -4.93 20.44 3.61
N MET A 322 -4.06 20.86 4.54
CA MET A 322 -4.47 21.57 5.76
C MET A 322 -5.04 22.94 5.43
N LYS A 323 -4.34 23.73 4.62
CA LYS A 323 -4.78 25.06 4.17
C LYS A 323 -6.15 24.96 3.49
N ASN A 324 -6.31 24.04 2.54
CA ASN A 324 -7.57 23.80 1.84
C ASN A 324 -8.71 23.39 2.77
N LYS A 325 -8.42 22.61 3.82
CA LYS A 325 -9.43 22.21 4.82
C LYS A 325 -9.93 23.42 5.61
N VAL A 326 -9.05 24.32 6.01
CA VAL A 326 -9.42 25.57 6.70
C VAL A 326 -10.22 26.50 5.79
N THR A 327 -9.80 26.68 4.53
CA THR A 327 -10.56 27.44 3.53
C THR A 327 -11.98 26.89 3.35
N LYS A 328 -12.13 25.56 3.26
CA LYS A 328 -13.46 24.92 3.19
C LYS A 328 -14.30 25.20 4.44
N MET A 329 -13.71 25.20 5.63
CA MET A 329 -14.40 25.56 6.87
C MET A 329 -14.85 27.03 6.85
N LEU A 330 -13.99 27.96 6.45
CA LEU A 330 -14.34 29.38 6.31
C LEU A 330 -15.49 29.61 5.32
N ASN A 331 -15.50 28.88 4.19
CA ASN A 331 -16.62 28.91 3.26
C ASN A 331 -17.92 28.45 3.91
N HIS A 332 -17.88 27.40 4.74
CA HIS A 332 -19.07 26.97 5.50
C HIS A 332 -19.52 28.03 6.50
N VAL A 333 -18.59 28.73 7.18
CA VAL A 333 -18.96 29.84 8.07
C VAL A 333 -19.76 30.90 7.31
N ASN A 334 -19.33 31.24 6.09
CA ASN A 334 -20.01 32.23 5.26
C ASN A 334 -21.39 31.73 4.79
N THR A 335 -21.55 30.45 4.47
CA THR A 335 -22.84 29.85 4.11
C THR A 335 -23.88 30.03 5.21
N TYR A 336 -23.49 29.87 6.48
CA TYR A 336 -24.42 29.92 7.62
C TYR A 336 -24.54 31.30 8.29
N ALA A 337 -23.87 32.34 7.75
CA ALA A 337 -23.87 33.68 8.34
C ALA A 337 -25.26 34.34 8.36
N ASN A 338 -26.10 34.04 7.37
CA ASN A 338 -27.44 34.63 7.20
C ASN A 338 -28.57 33.62 7.45
N VAL A 339 -28.26 32.43 7.97
CA VAL A 339 -29.25 31.40 8.27
C VAL A 339 -29.84 31.69 9.64
N LEU A 340 -31.17 31.85 9.73
CA LEU A 340 -31.82 32.41 10.92
C LEU A 340 -32.35 31.33 11.86
N SER A 341 -32.60 30.11 11.37
CA SER A 341 -33.20 29.03 12.16
C SER A 341 -32.52 27.67 12.02
N GLU A 342 -32.70 26.81 13.02
CA GLU A 342 -32.26 25.40 13.00
C GLU A 342 -32.93 24.61 11.86
N GLN A 343 -34.18 24.93 11.52
CA GLN A 343 -34.92 24.30 10.43
C GLN A 343 -34.30 24.61 9.06
N GLU A 344 -33.87 25.86 8.86
CA GLU A 344 -33.14 26.25 7.66
C GLU A 344 -31.77 25.56 7.59
N VAL A 345 -31.08 25.36 8.71
CA VAL A 345 -29.84 24.57 8.76
C VAL A 345 -30.08 23.14 8.31
N ALA A 346 -31.07 22.45 8.87
CA ALA A 346 -31.40 21.08 8.49
C ALA A 346 -31.72 20.97 6.98
N LYS A 347 -32.48 21.94 6.45
CA LYS A 347 -32.79 22.03 5.03
C LYS A 347 -31.55 22.26 4.16
N HIS A 348 -30.67 23.18 4.55
CA HIS A 348 -29.41 23.43 3.84
C HIS A 348 -28.52 22.18 3.80
N VAL A 349 -28.43 21.44 4.90
CA VAL A 349 -27.67 20.19 4.96
C VAL A 349 -28.31 19.13 4.07
N GLU A 350 -29.63 18.99 4.10
CA GLU A 350 -30.36 18.03 3.27
C GLU A 350 -30.20 18.35 1.77
N ASP A 351 -30.38 19.61 1.37
CA ASP A 351 -30.17 20.07 0.00
C ASP A 351 -28.71 19.84 -0.43
N SER A 352 -27.74 20.09 0.45
CA SER A 352 -26.31 19.82 0.18
C SER A 352 -26.04 18.33 -0.06
N VAL A 353 -26.60 17.45 0.78
CA VAL A 353 -26.46 15.99 0.62
C VAL A 353 -27.11 15.53 -0.67
N LYS A 354 -28.33 16.00 -0.97
CA LYS A 354 -29.07 15.65 -2.18
C LYS A 354 -28.34 16.13 -3.45
N ASN A 355 -27.84 17.36 -3.45
CA ASN A 355 -27.04 17.90 -4.55
C ASN A 355 -25.77 17.05 -4.80
N ALA A 356 -25.09 16.63 -3.72
CA ALA A 356 -23.92 15.75 -3.85
C ALA A 356 -24.30 14.36 -4.38
N GLN A 357 -25.42 13.78 -3.96
CA GLN A 357 -25.93 12.51 -4.49
C GLN A 357 -26.22 12.62 -5.99
N THR A 358 -27.02 13.60 -6.40
CA THR A 358 -27.36 13.82 -7.82
C THR A 358 -26.12 14.08 -8.68
N ALA A 359 -25.14 14.83 -8.17
CA ALA A 359 -23.89 15.06 -8.88
C ALA A 359 -23.06 13.77 -9.06
N LEU A 360 -23.02 12.90 -8.05
CA LEU A 360 -22.33 11.61 -8.12
C LEU A 360 -23.04 10.63 -9.05
N GLU A 361 -24.37 10.57 -9.00
CA GLU A 361 -25.19 9.77 -9.94
C GLU A 361 -24.96 10.22 -11.38
N THR A 362 -25.03 11.53 -11.64
CA THR A 362 -24.75 12.11 -12.97
C THR A 362 -23.33 11.75 -13.45
N SER A 363 -22.35 11.81 -12.55
CA SER A 363 -20.96 11.42 -12.84
C SER A 363 -20.86 9.95 -13.23
N ILE A 364 -21.46 9.06 -12.44
CA ILE A 364 -21.46 7.60 -12.67
C ILE A 364 -22.16 7.25 -13.99
N ASP A 365 -23.30 7.85 -14.28
CA ASP A 365 -24.06 7.60 -15.50
C ASP A 365 -23.27 8.05 -16.73
N THR A 366 -22.67 9.25 -16.67
CA THR A 366 -21.80 9.78 -17.73
C THR A 366 -20.63 8.83 -18.01
N LEU A 367 -19.93 8.40 -16.96
CA LEU A 367 -18.81 7.48 -17.07
C LEU A 367 -19.23 6.10 -17.60
N THR A 368 -20.40 5.61 -17.20
CA THR A 368 -20.94 4.32 -17.67
C THR A 368 -21.28 4.37 -19.15
N ASN A 369 -21.83 5.49 -19.62
CA ASN A 369 -22.09 5.74 -21.04
C ASN A 369 -20.77 5.82 -21.83
N LEU A 370 -19.77 6.54 -21.32
CA LEU A 370 -18.44 6.62 -21.95
C LEU A 370 -17.77 5.25 -22.04
N LYS A 371 -17.86 4.42 -21.01
CA LYS A 371 -17.36 3.04 -21.01
C LYS A 371 -18.02 2.20 -22.10
N SER A 372 -19.34 2.29 -22.21
CA SER A 372 -20.12 1.56 -23.22
C SER A 372 -19.73 1.99 -24.63
N ASN A 373 -19.59 3.31 -24.85
CA ASN A 373 -19.17 3.86 -26.14
C ASN A 373 -17.73 3.47 -26.51
N LEU A 374 -16.80 3.47 -25.56
CA LEU A 374 -15.44 2.99 -25.79
C LEU A 374 -15.43 1.49 -26.13
N SER A 375 -16.34 0.70 -25.56
CA SER A 375 -16.40 -0.73 -25.88
C SER A 375 -16.82 -1.01 -27.32
N THR A 376 -17.57 -0.09 -27.95
CA THR A 376 -18.16 -0.27 -29.30
C THR A 376 -17.52 0.62 -30.37
N SER A 377 -16.80 1.67 -29.99
CA SER A 377 -16.19 2.64 -30.90
C SER A 377 -14.83 3.12 -30.38
N ASP A 378 -14.04 3.72 -31.26
CA ASP A 378 -12.77 4.34 -30.86
C ASP A 378 -13.00 5.83 -30.61
N MET A 379 -12.96 6.24 -29.34
CA MET A 379 -12.95 7.64 -28.94
C MET A 379 -11.55 8.08 -28.55
N SER A 380 -11.18 9.29 -28.96
CA SER A 380 -9.97 9.95 -28.51
C SER A 380 -10.13 10.55 -27.11
N ILE A 381 -9.01 10.72 -26.40
CA ILE A 381 -9.00 11.42 -25.10
C ILE A 381 -9.62 12.82 -25.20
N LYS A 382 -9.38 13.53 -26.30
CA LYS A 382 -9.93 14.88 -26.51
C LYS A 382 -11.45 14.87 -26.61
N GLU A 383 -12.03 13.88 -27.27
CA GLU A 383 -13.50 13.73 -27.36
C GLU A 383 -14.10 13.36 -26.00
N ILE A 384 -13.45 12.46 -25.25
CA ILE A 384 -13.87 12.10 -23.89
C ILE A 384 -13.85 13.34 -23.00
N GLN A 385 -12.75 14.10 -23.00
CA GLN A 385 -12.62 15.33 -22.21
C GLN A 385 -13.68 16.35 -22.58
N LYS A 386 -13.94 16.56 -23.87
CA LYS A 386 -15.00 17.47 -24.32
C LYS A 386 -16.37 17.05 -23.80
N ASN A 387 -16.71 15.77 -23.88
CA ASN A 387 -17.97 15.24 -23.34
C ASN A 387 -18.09 15.51 -21.83
N LEU A 388 -17.03 15.22 -21.07
CA LEU A 388 -16.98 15.49 -19.62
C LEU A 388 -17.13 16.98 -19.32
N GLU A 389 -16.44 17.85 -20.06
CA GLU A 389 -16.56 19.32 -19.91
C GLU A 389 -17.98 19.82 -20.19
N ASP A 390 -18.64 19.30 -21.22
CA ASP A 390 -20.01 19.65 -21.57
C ASP A 390 -20.99 19.20 -20.47
N VAL A 391 -20.80 18.01 -19.91
CA VAL A 391 -21.59 17.54 -18.74
C VAL A 391 -21.36 18.44 -17.52
N ILE A 392 -20.11 18.82 -17.25
CA ILE A 392 -19.77 19.69 -16.11
C ILE A 392 -20.37 21.09 -16.26
N LYS A 393 -20.41 21.64 -17.47
CA LYS A 393 -21.01 22.97 -17.73
C LYS A 393 -22.53 22.96 -17.59
N ASN A 394 -23.17 21.87 -18.01
CA ASN A 394 -24.63 21.78 -18.07
C ASN A 394 -25.26 21.25 -16.77
N ASN A 395 -24.47 20.70 -15.84
CA ASN A 395 -24.95 20.12 -14.60
C ASN A 395 -24.25 20.71 -13.37
N LYS A 396 -24.91 20.69 -12.21
CA LYS A 396 -24.30 21.10 -10.94
C LYS A 396 -23.38 20.00 -10.39
N ILE A 397 -22.24 19.79 -11.04
CA ILE A 397 -21.25 18.80 -10.63
C ILE A 397 -20.40 19.34 -9.48
N THR A 398 -20.38 18.61 -8.36
CA THR A 398 -19.57 18.94 -7.18
C THR A 398 -18.10 18.54 -7.39
N GLU A 399 -17.17 19.23 -6.71
CA GLU A 399 -15.72 18.96 -6.76
C GLU A 399 -15.34 17.53 -6.33
N ASP A 400 -16.22 16.85 -5.58
CA ASP A 400 -15.98 15.49 -5.13
C ASP A 400 -16.21 14.44 -6.25
N CYS A 401 -16.84 14.80 -7.37
CA CYS A 401 -17.09 13.89 -8.49
C CYS A 401 -15.81 13.63 -9.30
N SER A 402 -15.55 12.38 -9.68
CA SER A 402 -14.31 12.02 -10.38
C SER A 402 -14.19 12.70 -11.75
N ILE A 403 -15.30 12.99 -12.42
CA ILE A 403 -15.32 13.66 -13.73
C ILE A 403 -14.75 15.09 -13.70
N LYS A 404 -14.69 15.76 -12.54
CA LYS A 404 -14.05 17.09 -12.39
C LYS A 404 -12.53 17.05 -12.58
N SER A 405 -11.92 15.88 -12.40
CA SER A 405 -10.50 15.69 -12.67
C SER A 405 -10.26 15.55 -14.17
N SER A 406 -9.11 16.06 -14.65
CA SER A 406 -8.73 15.85 -16.06
C SER A 406 -8.60 14.36 -16.37
N PHE A 407 -9.35 13.89 -17.38
CA PHE A 407 -9.33 12.48 -17.77
C PHE A 407 -7.94 12.01 -18.20
N ALA A 408 -7.19 12.81 -18.96
CA ALA A 408 -5.82 12.49 -19.35
C ALA A 408 -4.90 12.30 -18.14
N VAL A 409 -5.07 13.11 -17.10
CA VAL A 409 -4.31 12.97 -15.84
C VAL A 409 -4.65 11.64 -15.16
N LYS A 410 -5.94 11.26 -15.11
CA LYS A 410 -6.38 9.97 -14.57
C LYS A 410 -5.83 8.77 -15.37
N VAL A 411 -5.75 8.88 -16.69
CA VAL A 411 -5.13 7.86 -17.54
C VAL A 411 -3.64 7.71 -17.21
N ILE A 412 -2.90 8.82 -17.03
CA ILE A 412 -1.48 8.76 -16.65
C ILE A 412 -1.32 8.13 -15.26
N GLU A 413 -2.13 8.52 -14.27
CA GLU A 413 -2.10 7.95 -12.92
C GLU A 413 -2.35 6.44 -12.96
N LYS A 414 -3.36 5.99 -13.71
CA LYS A 414 -3.68 4.57 -13.88
C LYS A 414 -2.54 3.82 -14.57
N TYR A 415 -2.01 4.36 -15.67
CA TYR A 415 -0.89 3.77 -16.40
C TYR A 415 0.35 3.57 -15.51
N LYS A 416 0.74 4.62 -14.77
CA LYS A 416 1.85 4.54 -13.81
C LYS A 416 1.60 3.45 -12.77
N SER A 417 0.41 3.47 -12.15
CA SER A 417 0.00 2.50 -11.14
C SER A 417 0.05 1.06 -11.67
N ASP A 418 -0.44 0.82 -12.87
CA ASP A 418 -0.50 -0.52 -13.46
C ASP A 418 0.89 -1.08 -13.76
N VAL A 419 1.79 -0.26 -14.30
CA VAL A 419 3.19 -0.67 -14.50
C VAL A 419 3.89 -0.91 -13.17
N GLU A 420 3.66 -0.06 -12.16
CA GLU A 420 4.27 -0.25 -10.84
C GLU A 420 3.76 -1.50 -10.14
N ASN A 421 2.46 -1.78 -10.22
CA ASN A 421 1.87 -2.99 -9.67
C ASN A 421 2.34 -4.23 -10.42
N SER A 422 2.47 -4.15 -11.74
CA SER A 422 3.03 -5.21 -12.58
C SER A 422 4.49 -5.49 -12.19
N ILE A 423 5.32 -4.46 -12.00
CA ILE A 423 6.71 -4.60 -11.54
C ILE A 423 6.75 -5.20 -10.12
N LYS A 424 5.89 -4.75 -9.21
CA LYS A 424 5.79 -5.34 -7.86
C LYS A 424 5.46 -6.82 -7.93
N GLY A 425 4.48 -7.22 -8.74
CA GLY A 425 4.13 -8.62 -8.98
C GLY A 425 5.28 -9.41 -9.60
N TYR A 426 5.97 -8.84 -10.59
CA TYR A 426 7.13 -9.49 -11.23
C TYR A 426 8.30 -9.70 -10.25
N LYS A 427 8.56 -8.72 -9.38
CA LYS A 427 9.54 -8.86 -8.29
C LYS A 427 9.15 -9.97 -7.32
N GLN A 428 7.89 -10.01 -6.88
CA GLN A 428 7.41 -11.08 -6.00
C GLN A 428 7.55 -12.47 -6.64
N PHE A 429 7.20 -12.60 -7.92
CA PHE A 429 7.32 -13.86 -8.64
C PHE A 429 8.78 -14.30 -8.83
N THR A 430 9.65 -13.40 -9.31
CA THR A 430 11.08 -13.70 -9.49
C THR A 430 11.77 -13.99 -8.16
N GLY A 431 11.41 -13.25 -7.14
CA GLY A 431 11.83 -13.47 -5.77
C GLY A 431 11.48 -14.84 -5.20
N LEU A 432 10.28 -15.33 -5.48
CA LEU A 432 9.88 -16.71 -5.15
C LEU A 432 10.77 -17.74 -5.84
N ILE A 433 11.07 -17.56 -7.13
CA ILE A 433 11.97 -18.44 -7.89
C ILE A 433 13.37 -18.44 -7.29
N ILE A 434 13.92 -17.26 -7.00
CA ILE A 434 15.25 -17.11 -6.38
C ILE A 434 15.26 -17.78 -5.02
N SER A 435 14.22 -17.56 -4.21
CA SER A 435 14.09 -18.17 -2.89
C SER A 435 14.10 -19.70 -2.98
N LEU A 436 13.36 -20.29 -3.93
CA LEU A 436 13.37 -21.73 -4.18
C LEU A 436 14.76 -22.23 -4.62
N ALA A 437 15.44 -21.52 -5.53
CA ALA A 437 16.77 -21.89 -6.01
C ALA A 437 17.85 -21.82 -4.92
N VAL A 438 17.66 -20.95 -3.93
CA VAL A 438 18.59 -20.75 -2.81
C VAL A 438 18.37 -21.77 -1.68
N LEU A 439 17.23 -22.47 -1.65
CA LEU A 439 16.92 -23.44 -0.60
C LEU A 439 18.05 -24.48 -0.38
N PRO A 440 18.60 -25.16 -1.41
CA PRO A 440 19.66 -26.14 -1.20
C PRO A 440 20.92 -25.55 -0.56
N VAL A 441 21.30 -24.34 -0.98
CA VAL A 441 22.46 -23.61 -0.43
C VAL A 441 22.19 -23.22 1.03
N SER A 442 21.01 -22.69 1.33
CA SER A 442 20.64 -22.30 2.70
C SER A 442 20.58 -23.50 3.65
N CYS A 443 20.07 -24.65 3.20
CA CYS A 443 20.04 -25.90 3.98
C CYS A 443 21.44 -26.44 4.23
N TYR A 444 22.31 -26.44 3.21
CA TYR A 444 23.71 -26.84 3.37
C TYR A 444 24.44 -25.95 4.37
N LEU A 445 24.28 -24.64 4.24
CA LEU A 445 24.95 -23.65 5.09
C LEU A 445 24.43 -23.72 6.53
N LEU A 446 23.13 -24.01 6.74
CA LEU A 446 22.57 -24.26 8.06
C LEU A 446 23.17 -25.52 8.69
N ASN A 447 23.24 -26.63 7.95
CA ASN A 447 23.80 -27.88 8.47
C ASN A 447 25.31 -27.75 8.81
N TRP A 448 26.01 -26.82 8.16
CA TRP A 448 27.41 -26.54 8.45
C TRP A 448 27.62 -25.58 9.64
N ILE A 449 26.86 -24.48 9.72
CA ILE A 449 27.00 -23.48 10.78
C ILE A 449 26.40 -23.96 12.10
N TYR A 450 25.32 -24.73 12.05
CA TYR A 450 24.57 -25.12 13.24
C TYR A 450 25.40 -25.91 14.27
N PRO A 451 26.19 -26.94 13.91
CA PRO A 451 27.09 -27.60 14.85
C PRO A 451 28.11 -26.64 15.48
N ILE A 452 28.73 -25.77 14.68
CA ILE A 452 29.74 -24.80 15.14
C ILE A 452 29.13 -23.80 16.15
N PHE A 453 27.90 -23.35 15.88
CA PHE A 453 27.16 -22.47 16.78
C PHE A 453 26.81 -23.16 18.10
N MET A 454 26.33 -24.41 18.03
CA MET A 454 26.00 -25.20 19.22
C MET A 454 27.23 -25.50 20.06
N ASP A 455 28.37 -25.81 19.43
CA ASP A 455 29.66 -26.02 20.11
C ASP A 455 30.14 -24.78 20.86
N ALA A 456 29.88 -23.59 20.31
CA ALA A 456 30.37 -22.33 20.88
C ALA A 456 29.50 -21.81 22.04
N LEU A 457 28.17 -21.93 21.95
CA LEU A 457 27.25 -21.33 22.93
C LEU A 457 26.63 -22.33 23.89
N PHE A 458 26.55 -23.60 23.50
CA PHE A 458 25.99 -24.68 24.32
C PHE A 458 26.90 -25.91 24.28
N PRO A 459 28.16 -25.81 24.69
CA PRO A 459 29.14 -26.90 24.61
C PRO A 459 28.70 -28.17 25.38
N ASN A 460 27.85 -28.00 26.42
CA ASN A 460 27.30 -29.11 27.19
C ASN A 460 26.13 -29.84 26.48
N LEU A 461 25.45 -29.17 25.54
CA LEU A 461 24.39 -29.75 24.70
C LEU A 461 24.94 -30.24 23.35
N SER A 462 26.14 -29.79 22.99
CA SER A 462 26.77 -30.04 21.70
C SER A 462 27.72 -31.23 21.79
N ASN A 463 27.17 -32.44 21.77
CA ASN A 463 27.80 -33.76 21.51
C ASN A 463 29.20 -34.11 22.08
N LYS A 464 29.82 -33.32 22.95
CA LYS A 464 31.12 -33.68 23.53
C LYS A 464 31.04 -34.59 24.75
N LYS A 465 29.86 -35.12 25.11
CA LYS A 465 29.75 -36.08 26.23
C LYS A 465 28.47 -36.94 26.31
N HIS A 466 27.90 -37.40 25.20
CA HIS A 466 26.98 -38.54 25.24
C HIS A 466 27.44 -39.60 24.24
N ASP A 467 27.90 -40.73 24.77
CA ASP A 467 28.13 -41.94 23.97
C ASP A 467 26.84 -42.28 23.24
N ASN A 468 26.90 -42.41 21.92
CA ASN A 468 25.76 -42.77 21.09
C ASN A 468 25.12 -44.07 21.60
N GLU A 469 23.96 -43.98 22.26
CA GLU A 469 23.18 -45.16 22.67
C GLU A 469 22.85 -46.06 21.46
N ALA A 470 22.73 -45.48 20.26
CA ALA A 470 22.56 -46.23 19.01
C ALA A 470 23.76 -47.13 18.69
N SER A 471 25.00 -46.67 18.95
CA SER A 471 26.21 -47.47 18.73
C SER A 471 26.37 -48.57 19.78
N ALA A 472 25.94 -48.31 21.02
CA ALA A 472 25.93 -49.30 22.10
C ALA A 472 24.87 -50.40 21.90
N LEU A 473 23.72 -50.07 21.30
CA LEU A 473 22.65 -51.03 20.98
C LEU A 473 23.02 -51.91 19.78
N VAL A 474 23.72 -51.37 18.77
CA VAL A 474 24.23 -52.14 17.63
C VAL A 474 25.35 -53.10 18.05
N ALA A 475 26.19 -52.71 19.02
CA ALA A 475 27.23 -53.58 19.59
C ALA A 475 26.70 -54.72 20.47
N LYS A 476 25.47 -54.59 21.00
CA LYS A 476 24.81 -55.59 21.87
C LYS A 476 23.86 -56.55 21.12
N ALA A 477 23.67 -56.39 19.81
CA ALA A 477 22.85 -57.30 19.03
C ALA A 477 23.60 -58.64 18.81
N PRO A 478 23.01 -59.81 19.15
CA PRO A 478 23.69 -61.09 18.92
C PRO A 478 23.88 -61.32 17.43
N LYS A 479 25.14 -61.54 17.03
CA LYS A 479 25.49 -61.95 15.67
C LYS A 479 24.91 -63.36 15.44
N LYS A 480 24.04 -63.51 14.45
CA LYS A 480 23.63 -64.84 13.99
C LYS A 480 24.86 -65.53 13.39
N GLU A 481 25.19 -66.70 13.93
CA GLU A 481 26.09 -67.65 13.26
C GLU A 481 25.46 -68.08 11.94
N GLU A 482 26.29 -68.10 10.90
CA GLU A 482 25.93 -68.57 9.57
C GLU A 482 25.63 -70.08 9.60
N VAL A 483 24.45 -70.46 9.09
CA VAL A 483 24.18 -71.76 8.46
C VAL A 483 23.32 -71.51 7.24
#